data_AF-A0A183J9L9-F1
#
_entry.id   AF-A0A183J9L9-F1
#
_cell.length_a   1.000
_cell.length_b   1.000
_cell.length_c   1.000
_cell.angle_alpha   90.00
_cell.angle_beta   90.00
_cell.angle_gamma   90.00
#
_symmetry.space_group_name_H-M   'P 1'
#
loop_
_entity.id
_entity.type
_entity.pdbx_description
1 polymer ?
#
loop_
_entity_poly.entity_id
_entity_poly.type
_entity_poly.pdbx_seq_one_letter_code
_entity_poly.pdbx_strand_id
1 'polypeptide(L)'
;MQISTRDEDYLVDTLQLWRHMHVLNDPFTDPNILKVLHGPRQDIQWLQRDFSIYVVNMFDTGQAMRYLGFQRLSLAYLLKRYLDKDIDKQYQLADWRLRPLPEDLQLYAREDTHYLLYCCDMLTNELIQAGNEQKNLLLETYQQSRQICLMVNGPFY
;
A
#
# COMPACT_ATOMS: atom_id res chain seq x y z
N MET A 1 -6.69 5.58 -7.98
CA MET A 1 -5.49 5.42 -7.11
C MET A 1 -5.70 6.29 -5.89
N GLN A 2 -5.32 5.79 -4.73
CA GLN A 2 -5.49 6.44 -3.44
C GLN A 2 -4.10 6.74 -2.87
N ILE A 3 -3.90 7.97 -2.38
CA ILE A 3 -2.63 8.41 -1.79
C ILE A 3 -2.97 9.23 -0.55
N SER A 4 -2.37 8.88 0.58
CA SER A 4 -2.44 9.69 1.80
C SER A 4 -1.05 10.19 2.17
N THR A 5 -0.99 11.45 2.56
CA THR A 5 0.15 12.02 3.30
C THR A 5 -0.18 11.96 4.80
N ARG A 6 0.62 12.63 5.64
CA ARG A 6 0.28 12.77 7.06
C ARG A 6 -0.89 13.71 7.29
N ASP A 7 -1.17 14.60 6.33
CA ASP A 7 -2.10 15.72 6.52
C ASP A 7 -3.29 15.68 5.55
N GLU A 8 -3.16 15.01 4.39
CA GLU A 8 -4.15 15.07 3.31
C GLU A 8 -4.34 13.71 2.61
N ASP A 9 -5.53 13.51 2.06
CA ASP A 9 -5.90 12.34 1.27
C ASP A 9 -6.27 12.74 -0.16
N TYR A 10 -5.79 11.96 -1.13
CA TYR A 10 -6.00 12.20 -2.55
C TYR A 10 -6.62 10.98 -3.22
N LEU A 11 -7.68 11.24 -4.00
CA LEU A 11 -8.26 10.28 -4.93
C LEU A 11 -7.91 10.70 -6.36
N VAL A 12 -7.01 9.94 -7.00
CA VAL A 12 -6.54 10.20 -8.35
C VAL A 12 -7.33 9.34 -9.35
N ASP A 13 -8.02 10.00 -10.28
CA ASP A 13 -8.73 9.35 -11.38
C ASP A 13 -7.74 8.89 -12.46
N THR A 14 -7.31 7.63 -12.35
CA THR A 14 -6.34 7.02 -13.27
C THR A 14 -6.92 6.68 -14.64
N LEU A 15 -8.26 6.69 -14.81
CA LEU A 15 -8.89 6.50 -16.12
C LEU A 15 -8.83 7.81 -16.90
N GLN A 16 -9.15 8.93 -16.25
CA GLN A 16 -9.06 10.25 -16.86
C GLN A 16 -7.61 10.68 -17.10
N LEU A 17 -6.71 10.39 -16.15
CA LEU A 17 -5.32 10.83 -16.18
C LEU A 17 -4.35 9.79 -16.76
N TRP A 18 -4.86 8.70 -17.35
CA TRP A 18 -4.06 7.54 -17.78
C TRP A 18 -2.73 7.91 -18.48
N ARG A 19 -2.78 8.84 -19.45
CA ARG A 19 -1.60 9.28 -20.23
C ARG A 19 -0.58 10.10 -19.44
N HIS A 20 -0.99 10.66 -18.31
CA HIS A 20 -0.18 11.56 -17.47
C HIS A 20 0.33 10.88 -16.22
N MET A 21 -0.12 9.66 -15.90
CA MET A 21 0.25 8.96 -14.67
C MET A 21 1.76 8.76 -14.48
N HIS A 22 2.53 8.69 -15.57
CA HIS A 22 3.98 8.51 -15.54
C HIS A 22 4.74 9.56 -14.71
N VAL A 23 4.16 10.76 -14.50
CA VAL A 23 4.73 11.81 -13.64
C VAL A 23 4.92 11.36 -12.19
N LEU A 24 4.15 10.36 -11.75
CA LEU A 24 4.28 9.80 -10.40
C LEU A 24 5.57 8.99 -10.21
N ASN A 25 6.33 8.70 -11.27
CA ASN A 25 7.66 8.10 -11.11
C ASN A 25 8.58 8.98 -10.27
N ASP A 26 8.47 10.31 -10.32
CA ASP A 26 9.32 11.22 -9.53
C ASP A 26 9.23 10.88 -8.03
N PRO A 27 8.05 10.94 -7.37
CA PRO A 27 7.94 10.53 -5.97
C PRO A 27 8.02 9.00 -5.74
N PHE A 28 7.53 8.18 -6.68
CA PHE A 28 7.49 6.72 -6.47
C PHE A 28 8.88 6.07 -6.57
N THR A 29 9.81 6.68 -7.31
CA THR A 29 11.19 6.19 -7.46
C THR A 29 12.23 6.96 -6.64
N ASP A 30 11.85 8.06 -5.98
CA ASP A 30 12.72 8.75 -5.02
C ASP A 30 13.01 7.84 -3.81
N PRO A 31 14.28 7.45 -3.57
CA PRO A 31 14.64 6.60 -2.44
C PRO A 31 14.47 7.29 -1.08
N ASN A 32 14.37 8.61 -1.02
CA ASN A 32 14.18 9.37 0.23
C ASN A 32 12.71 9.42 0.67
N ILE A 33 11.78 9.05 -0.21
CA ILE A 33 10.36 9.02 0.08
C ILE A 33 9.96 7.57 0.34
N LEU A 34 9.45 7.26 1.53
CA LEU A 34 8.92 5.92 1.82
C LEU A 34 7.51 5.78 1.24
N LYS A 35 7.28 4.74 0.44
CA LYS A 35 5.93 4.35 -0.02
C LYS A 35 5.41 3.21 0.86
N VAL A 36 4.31 3.45 1.57
CA VAL A 36 3.68 2.43 2.41
C VAL A 36 2.50 1.82 1.66
N LEU A 37 2.47 0.49 1.54
CA LEU A 37 1.36 -0.24 0.94
C LEU A 37 0.94 -1.42 1.83
N HIS A 38 -0.19 -2.04 1.49
CA HIS A 38 -0.70 -3.21 2.20
C HIS A 38 -0.91 -4.38 1.22
N GLY A 39 0.00 -5.35 1.23
CA GLY A 39 -0.03 -6.51 0.35
C GLY A 39 0.08 -6.17 -1.15
N PRO A 40 1.08 -5.38 -1.59
CA PRO A 40 1.07 -4.69 -2.88
C PRO A 40 1.42 -5.54 -4.10
N ARG A 41 1.31 -6.88 -4.02
CA ARG A 41 1.77 -7.76 -5.10
C ARG A 41 1.11 -7.43 -6.44
N GLN A 42 -0.21 -7.21 -6.43
CA GLN A 42 -0.95 -6.86 -7.63
C GLN A 42 -0.78 -5.37 -7.98
N ASP A 43 -0.71 -4.49 -6.98
CA ASP A 43 -0.52 -3.05 -7.19
C ASP A 43 0.78 -2.76 -7.95
N ILE A 44 1.89 -3.41 -7.59
CA ILE A 44 3.15 -3.28 -8.33
C ILE A 44 2.99 -3.70 -9.79
N GLN A 45 2.26 -4.78 -10.07
CA GLN A 45 2.03 -5.24 -11.45
C GLN A 45 1.16 -4.27 -12.24
N TRP A 46 0.09 -3.73 -11.63
CA TRP A 46 -0.80 -2.78 -12.28
C TRP A 46 -0.11 -1.44 -12.54
N LEU A 47 0.70 -0.94 -11.59
CA LEU A 47 1.50 0.27 -11.76
C LEU A 47 2.44 0.18 -12.96
N GLN A 48 3.16 -0.94 -13.09
CA GLN A 48 4.07 -1.16 -14.22
C GLN A 48 3.30 -1.34 -15.53
N ARG A 49 2.27 -2.19 -15.56
CA ARG A 49 1.52 -2.53 -16.78
C ARG A 49 0.76 -1.33 -17.34
N ASP A 50 0.05 -0.59 -16.49
CA ASP A 50 -0.92 0.40 -16.95
C ASP A 50 -0.30 1.80 -17.07
N PHE A 51 0.74 2.10 -16.29
CA PHE A 51 1.26 3.47 -16.16
C PHE A 51 2.78 3.59 -16.28
N SER A 52 3.51 2.48 -16.43
CA SER A 52 4.98 2.45 -16.38
C SER A 52 5.55 3.12 -15.13
N ILE A 53 4.89 2.93 -13.98
CA ILE A 53 5.33 3.43 -12.68
C ILE A 53 6.06 2.32 -11.93
N TYR A 54 7.23 2.63 -11.38
CA TYR A 54 8.02 1.75 -10.54
C TYR A 54 8.11 2.29 -9.11
N VAL A 55 8.36 1.42 -8.14
CA VAL A 55 8.41 1.80 -6.72
C VAL A 55 9.79 1.48 -6.13
N VAL A 56 10.42 2.49 -5.53
CA VAL A 56 11.68 2.38 -4.78
C VAL A 56 11.43 2.81 -3.34
N ASN A 57 12.06 2.16 -2.37
CA ASN A 57 11.84 2.39 -0.93
C ASN A 57 10.36 2.22 -0.54
N MET A 58 9.93 0.95 -0.45
CA MET A 58 8.57 0.56 -0.13
C MET A 58 8.53 -0.25 1.16
N PHE A 59 7.49 -0.05 1.97
CA PHE A 59 7.19 -0.86 3.15
C PHE A 59 5.81 -1.52 3.00
N ASP A 60 5.79 -2.85 2.97
CA ASP A 60 4.57 -3.64 2.94
C ASP A 60 4.12 -4.00 4.36
N THR A 61 3.04 -3.35 4.81
CA THR A 61 2.42 -3.62 6.12
C THR A 61 1.90 -5.06 6.26
N GLY A 62 1.46 -5.70 5.18
CA GLY A 62 1.03 -7.10 5.18
C GLY A 62 2.21 -8.06 5.42
N GLN A 63 3.39 -7.72 4.89
CA GLN A 63 4.63 -8.46 5.16
C GLN A 63 5.13 -8.24 6.58
N ALA A 64 5.04 -7.01 7.10
CA ALA A 64 5.35 -6.71 8.50
C ALA A 64 4.50 -7.58 9.46
N MET A 65 3.18 -7.63 9.23
CA MET A 65 2.26 -8.46 10.01
C MET A 65 2.61 -9.95 9.95
N ARG A 66 3.09 -10.44 8.79
CA ARG A 66 3.55 -11.82 8.63
C ARG A 66 4.77 -12.11 9.49
N TYR A 67 5.74 -11.20 9.52
CA TYR A 67 6.94 -11.33 10.35
C TYR A 67 6.65 -11.25 11.85
N LEU A 68 5.64 -10.47 12.24
CA LEU A 68 5.12 -10.40 13.61
C LEU A 68 4.22 -11.58 14.00
N GLY A 69 3.95 -12.52 13.08
CA GLY A 69 3.15 -13.72 13.38
C GLY A 69 1.66 -13.44 13.59
N PHE A 70 1.11 -12.38 12.99
CA PHE A 70 -0.32 -12.08 13.13
C PHE A 70 -1.17 -13.18 12.47
N GLN A 71 -2.28 -13.55 13.12
CA GLN A 71 -3.19 -14.60 12.62
C GLN A 71 -3.89 -14.23 11.31
N ARG A 72 -4.11 -12.94 11.07
CA ARG A 72 -4.73 -12.40 9.86
C ARG A 72 -3.86 -11.27 9.32
N LEU A 73 -3.74 -11.20 8.00
CA LEU A 73 -2.84 -10.26 7.31
C LEU A 73 -3.60 -9.20 6.49
N SER A 74 -4.93 -9.10 6.64
CA SER A 74 -5.77 -8.16 5.90
C SER A 74 -5.75 -6.76 6.50
N LEU A 75 -5.96 -5.74 5.67
CA LEU A 75 -6.05 -4.34 6.08
C LEU A 75 -7.16 -4.14 7.13
N ALA A 76 -8.32 -4.77 6.95
CA ALA A 76 -9.41 -4.73 7.92
C ALA A 76 -8.99 -5.20 9.32
N TYR A 77 -8.16 -6.25 9.40
CA TYR A 77 -7.63 -6.72 10.68
C TYR A 77 -6.61 -5.73 11.25
N LEU A 78 -5.76 -5.15 10.41
CA LEU A 78 -4.77 -4.15 10.81
C LEU A 78 -5.45 -2.90 11.41
N LEU A 79 -6.46 -2.36 10.72
CA LEU A 79 -7.22 -1.19 11.20
C LEU A 79 -8.00 -1.52 12.47
N LYS A 80 -8.64 -2.69 12.55
CA LYS A 80 -9.35 -3.12 13.75
C LYS A 80 -8.40 -3.24 14.95
N ARG A 81 -7.20 -3.78 14.74
CA ARG A 81 -6.22 -3.97 15.81
C ARG A 81 -5.71 -2.65 16.40
N TYR A 82 -5.36 -1.68 15.56
CA TYR A 82 -4.71 -0.45 16.02
C TYR A 82 -5.64 0.74 16.22
N LEU A 83 -6.83 0.71 15.62
CA LEU A 83 -7.79 1.83 15.66
C LEU A 83 -9.19 1.42 16.12
N ASP A 84 -9.42 0.15 16.45
CA ASP A 84 -10.75 -0.44 16.73
C ASP A 84 -11.79 -0.19 15.62
N LYS A 85 -11.32 0.09 14.40
CA LYS A 85 -12.17 0.44 13.25
C LYS A 85 -12.55 -0.81 12.46
N ASP A 86 -13.84 -0.99 12.23
CA ASP A 86 -14.36 -2.00 11.32
C ASP A 86 -14.41 -1.44 9.89
N ILE A 87 -13.85 -2.17 8.92
CA ILE A 87 -13.95 -1.82 7.50
C ILE A 87 -15.20 -2.47 6.91
N ASP A 88 -16.03 -1.66 6.27
CA ASP A 88 -17.18 -2.13 5.51
C ASP A 88 -16.73 -2.79 4.20
N LYS A 89 -16.90 -4.10 4.06
CA LYS A 89 -16.47 -4.86 2.87
C LYS A 89 -17.40 -4.72 1.68
N GLN A 90 -18.51 -3.98 1.81
CA GLN A 90 -19.56 -3.91 0.79
C GLN A 90 -19.05 -3.44 -0.58
N TYR A 91 -18.01 -2.61 -0.62
CA TYR A 91 -17.53 -1.97 -1.85
C TYR A 91 -16.30 -2.65 -2.49
N GLN A 92 -15.82 -3.76 -1.93
CA GLN A 92 -14.65 -4.46 -2.47
C GLN A 92 -14.86 -4.94 -3.92
N LEU A 93 -16.10 -5.27 -4.30
CA LEU A 93 -16.48 -5.72 -5.65
C LEU A 93 -17.28 -4.68 -6.44
N ALA A 94 -17.27 -3.41 -6.00
CA ALA A 94 -17.97 -2.34 -6.69
C ALA A 94 -17.36 -2.03 -8.07
N ASP A 95 -18.16 -1.46 -8.98
CA ASP A 95 -17.65 -0.98 -10.27
C ASP A 95 -16.96 0.38 -10.12
N TRP A 96 -15.62 0.36 -10.03
CA TRP A 96 -14.77 1.54 -9.88
C TRP A 96 -14.68 2.42 -11.14
N ARG A 97 -15.35 2.05 -12.23
CA ARG A 97 -15.39 2.83 -13.50
C ARG A 97 -16.48 3.90 -13.50
N LEU A 98 -17.41 3.88 -12.53
CA LEU A 98 -18.53 4.83 -12.45
C LEU A 98 -18.05 6.29 -12.32
N ARG A 99 -18.69 7.21 -13.07
CA ARG A 99 -18.43 8.66 -13.00
C ARG A 99 -19.75 9.45 -13.01
N PRO A 100 -19.94 10.46 -12.12
CA PRO A 100 -19.05 10.79 -10.99
C PRO A 100 -18.98 9.62 -9.99
N LEU A 101 -17.87 9.50 -9.26
CA LEU A 101 -17.70 8.43 -8.28
C LEU A 101 -18.63 8.72 -7.08
N PRO A 102 -19.54 7.81 -6.69
CA PRO A 102 -20.40 7.99 -5.52
C PRO A 102 -19.62 8.32 -4.24
N GLU A 103 -20.19 9.14 -3.35
CA GLU A 103 -19.54 9.59 -2.11
C GLU A 103 -19.12 8.41 -1.22
N ASP A 104 -19.96 7.39 -1.07
CA ASP A 104 -19.63 6.19 -0.31
C ASP A 104 -18.38 5.46 -0.85
N LEU A 105 -18.22 5.42 -2.18
CA LEU A 105 -17.02 4.84 -2.81
C LEU A 105 -15.79 5.73 -2.62
N GLN A 106 -15.96 7.05 -2.59
CA GLN A 106 -14.86 7.97 -2.26
C GLN A 106 -14.39 7.78 -0.81
N LEU A 107 -15.34 7.68 0.13
CA LEU A 107 -15.04 7.43 1.55
C LEU A 107 -14.36 6.07 1.74
N TYR A 108 -14.91 5.01 1.15
CA TYR A 108 -14.29 3.69 1.19
C TYR A 108 -12.87 3.70 0.62
N ALA A 109 -12.66 4.30 -0.56
CA ALA A 109 -11.34 4.39 -1.17
C ALA A 109 -10.34 5.16 -0.28
N ARG A 110 -10.77 6.28 0.31
CA ARG A 110 -9.94 7.06 1.23
C ARG A 110 -9.43 6.22 2.40
N GLU A 111 -10.30 5.41 3.00
CA GLU A 111 -9.97 4.61 4.19
C GLU A 111 -8.90 3.54 3.95
N ASP A 112 -8.71 3.08 2.71
CA ASP A 112 -7.67 2.12 2.36
C ASP A 112 -6.24 2.66 2.62
N THR A 113 -6.07 3.99 2.63
CA THR A 113 -4.74 4.63 2.75
C THR A 113 -4.62 5.59 3.93
N HIS A 114 -5.73 6.21 4.35
CA HIS A 114 -5.74 7.27 5.37
C HIS A 114 -5.00 6.91 6.67
N TYR A 115 -5.17 5.68 7.16
CA TYR A 115 -4.57 5.23 8.42
C TYR A 115 -3.26 4.46 8.25
N LEU A 116 -2.82 4.26 7.00
CA LEU A 116 -1.77 3.30 6.69
C LEU A 116 -0.40 3.74 7.19
N LEU A 117 -0.13 5.06 7.19
CA LEU A 117 1.11 5.62 7.74
C LEU A 117 1.20 5.44 9.26
N TYR A 118 0.08 5.64 9.98
CA TYR A 118 0.02 5.36 11.41
C TYR A 118 0.24 3.87 11.70
N CYS A 119 -0.40 2.99 10.94
CA CYS A 119 -0.19 1.54 11.07
C CYS A 119 1.27 1.15 10.79
N CYS A 120 1.93 1.80 9.82
CA CYS A 120 3.34 1.60 9.53
C CYS A 120 4.23 1.96 10.73
N ASP A 121 3.95 3.08 11.41
CA ASP A 121 4.71 3.48 12.60
C ASP A 121 4.56 2.44 13.72
N MET A 122 3.32 1.97 13.96
CA MET A 122 3.02 0.95 14.98
C MET A 122 3.72 -0.38 14.67
N LEU A 123 3.61 -0.86 13.43
CA LEU A 123 4.27 -2.08 12.98
C LEU A 123 5.80 -1.96 13.06
N THR A 124 6.35 -0.80 12.72
CA THR A 124 7.80 -0.56 12.80
C THR A 124 8.29 -0.70 14.24
N ASN A 125 7.57 -0.11 15.20
CA ASN A 125 7.91 -0.24 16.62
C ASN A 125 7.81 -1.71 17.09
N GLU A 126 6.75 -2.43 16.72
CA GLU A 126 6.60 -3.85 17.06
C GLU A 126 7.71 -4.72 16.43
N LEU A 127 8.08 -4.47 15.17
CA LEU A 127 9.16 -5.20 14.48
C LEU A 127 10.52 -4.99 15.17
N ILE A 128 10.81 -3.75 15.61
CA ILE A 128 12.04 -3.43 16.35
C ILE A 128 12.04 -4.15 17.69
N GLN A 129 10.91 -4.14 18.42
CA GLN A 129 10.79 -4.77 19.73
C GLN A 129 10.87 -6.31 19.67
N ALA A 130 10.28 -6.92 18.64
CA ALA A 130 10.30 -8.36 18.44
C ALA A 130 11.62 -8.87 17.81
N GLY A 131 12.39 -7.97 17.18
CA GLY A 131 13.70 -8.26 16.62
C GLY A 131 14.81 -8.35 17.69
N ASN A 132 15.98 -8.81 17.26
CA ASN A 132 17.21 -8.82 18.06
C ASN A 132 18.45 -8.70 17.15
N GLU A 133 19.65 -8.73 17.75
CA GLU A 133 20.92 -8.58 17.00
C GLU A 133 21.11 -9.62 15.89
N GLN A 134 20.55 -10.83 16.05
CA GLN A 134 20.65 -11.90 15.06
C GLN A 134 19.53 -11.84 14.01
N LYS A 135 18.39 -11.23 14.35
CA LYS A 135 17.20 -11.17 13.50
C LYS A 135 16.56 -9.78 13.52
N ASN A 136 16.95 -8.95 12.55
CA ASN A 136 16.35 -7.64 12.35
C ASN A 136 15.08 -7.76 11.47
N LEU A 137 13.92 -7.94 12.11
CA LEU A 137 12.64 -8.11 11.42
C LEU A 137 12.24 -6.90 10.58
N LEU A 138 12.65 -5.69 10.98
CA LEU A 138 12.41 -4.47 10.21
C LEU A 138 13.17 -4.53 8.88
N LEU A 139 14.46 -4.89 8.92
CA LEU A 139 15.27 -5.05 7.72
C LEU A 139 14.73 -6.16 6.82
N GLU A 140 14.32 -7.31 7.38
CA GLU A 140 13.69 -8.40 6.62
C GLU A 140 12.41 -7.93 5.92
N THR A 141 11.60 -7.09 6.58
CA THR A 141 10.39 -6.51 6.00
C THR A 141 10.72 -5.62 4.80
N TYR A 142 11.71 -4.74 4.91
CA TYR A 142 12.17 -3.91 3.78
C TYR A 142 12.75 -4.75 2.64
N GLN A 143 13.53 -5.80 2.96
CA GLN A 143 14.10 -6.70 1.96
C GLN A 143 13.01 -7.40 1.16
N GLN A 144 11.97 -7.92 1.82
CA GLN A 144 10.84 -8.56 1.12
C GLN A 144 10.00 -7.55 0.33
N SER A 145 9.76 -6.37 0.90
CA SER A 145 9.09 -5.27 0.19
C SER A 145 9.85 -4.92 -1.11
N ARG A 146 11.18 -4.86 -1.05
CA ARG A 146 12.04 -4.69 -2.24
C ARG A 146 11.88 -5.83 -3.25
N GLN A 147 11.81 -7.08 -2.82
CA GLN A 147 11.60 -8.21 -3.75
C GLN A 147 10.27 -8.10 -4.49
N ILE A 148 9.21 -7.63 -3.83
CA ILE A 148 7.92 -7.35 -4.47
C ILE A 148 8.07 -6.26 -5.54
N CYS A 149 8.77 -5.16 -5.23
CA CYS A 149 9.01 -4.09 -6.21
C CYS A 149 9.85 -4.54 -7.42
N LEU A 150 10.73 -5.54 -7.25
CA LEU A 150 11.55 -6.10 -8.32
C LEU A 150 10.82 -7.11 -9.21
N MET A 151 9.58 -7.49 -8.88
CA MET A 151 8.80 -8.35 -9.77
C MET A 151 8.58 -7.63 -11.09
N VAL A 152 9.02 -8.25 -12.18
CA VAL A 152 8.76 -7.82 -13.54
C VAL A 152 7.81 -8.85 -14.16
N ASN A 153 6.73 -8.39 -14.79
CA ASN A 153 5.94 -9.29 -15.62
C ASN A 153 6.84 -9.80 -16.75
N GLY A 154 6.95 -11.13 -16.89
CA GLY A 154 7.65 -11.74 -18.02
C GLY A 154 7.08 -11.25 -19.37
N PRO A 155 7.78 -11.47 -20.48
CA PRO A 155 7.36 -10.98 -21.79
C PRO A 155 5.90 -11.36 -22.06
N PHE A 156 5.10 -10.34 -22.37
CA PHE A 156 3.76 -10.50 -22.91
C PHE A 156 3.91 -11.04 -24.33
N TYR A 157 3.97 -12.36 -24.47
CA TYR A 157 3.78 -13.04 -25.76
C TYR A 157 2.29 -13.17 -26.05
#